data_AF-T2J9P9-F1
#
_entry.id   AF-T2J9P9-F1
#
_cell.length_a   1.000
_cell.length_b   1.000
_cell.length_c   1.000
_cell.angle_alpha   90.00
_cell.angle_beta   90.00
_cell.angle_gamma   90.00
#
_symmetry.space_group_name_H-M   'P 1'
#
loop_
_entity.id
_entity.type
_entity.pdbx_description
1 polymer ?
#
loop_
_entity_poly.entity_id
_entity_poly.type
_entity_poly.pdbx_seq_one_letter_code
_entity_poly.pdbx_strand_id
1 'polypeptide(L)'
;MAIFSGIPTALGMSSFFIFYWVVTNDLLDIPNSVVGAISLGLFGLGVLGLSYGIFSASWDENQVGSLWGWQEFTQNLGRTVKAWRNAREEATKKN
;
A
#
# COMPACT_ATOMS: atom_id res chain seq x y z
N MET A 1 -2.29 7.68 -6.96
CA MET A 1 -2.38 7.53 -5.48
C MET A 1 -3.79 7.34 -4.97
N ALA A 2 -4.73 8.23 -5.31
CA ALA A 2 -6.12 8.13 -4.86
C ALA A 2 -6.77 6.77 -5.17
N ILE A 3 -6.58 6.25 -6.39
CA ILE A 3 -7.19 4.97 -6.81
C ILE A 3 -6.54 3.76 -6.10
N PHE A 4 -5.21 3.69 -6.09
CA PHE A 4 -4.49 2.52 -5.58
C PHE A 4 -4.40 2.43 -4.06
N SER A 5 -4.34 3.56 -3.37
CA SER A 5 -4.21 3.59 -1.90
C SER A 5 -5.44 4.19 -1.23
N GLY A 6 -5.93 5.32 -1.76
CA GLY A 6 -7.05 6.06 -1.16
C GLY A 6 -8.34 5.24 -1.12
N ILE A 7 -8.77 4.67 -2.25
CA ILE A 7 -10.00 3.89 -2.34
C ILE A 7 -9.95 2.65 -1.43
N PRO A 8 -8.93 1.76 -1.52
CA PRO A 8 -8.88 0.59 -0.64
C PRO A 8 -8.79 0.95 0.85
N THR A 9 -8.00 1.97 1.21
CA THR A 9 -7.91 2.43 2.61
C THR A 9 -9.24 2.96 3.12
N ALA A 10 -9.92 3.79 2.33
CA ALA A 10 -11.22 4.33 2.68
C ALA A 10 -12.27 3.22 2.82
N LEU A 11 -12.25 2.23 1.92
CA LEU A 11 -13.11 1.06 2.00
C LEU A 11 -12.81 0.19 3.23
N GLY A 12 -11.53 -0.02 3.57
CA GLY A 12 -11.15 -0.78 4.77
C GLY A 12 -11.48 -0.06 6.09
N MET A 13 -11.53 1.28 6.08
CA MET A 13 -12.00 2.05 7.22
C MET A 13 -13.53 2.06 7.29
N SER A 14 -14.22 2.25 6.15
CA SER A 14 -15.68 2.30 6.10
C SER A 14 -16.33 0.94 6.32
N SER A 15 -15.64 -0.16 6.00
CA SER A 15 -16.14 -1.53 6.19
C SER A 15 -16.52 -1.81 7.64
N PHE A 16 -15.80 -1.27 8.63
CA PHE A 16 -16.17 -1.42 10.04
C PHE A 16 -17.56 -0.83 10.34
N PHE A 17 -17.85 0.37 9.85
CA PHE A 17 -19.15 1.02 10.03
C PHE A 17 -20.25 0.28 9.27
N ILE A 18 -19.96 -0.16 8.06
CA ILE A 18 -20.91 -0.92 7.22
C ILE A 18 -21.25 -2.24 7.89
N PHE A 19 -20.26 -3.04 8.30
CA PHE A 19 -20.50 -4.32 8.96
C PHE A 19 -21.19 -4.17 10.31
N TYR A 20 -20.82 -3.16 11.10
CA TYR A 20 -21.51 -2.84 12.34
C TYR A 20 -23.00 -2.57 12.09
N TRP A 21 -23.32 -1.74 11.09
CA TRP A 21 -24.71 -1.44 10.73
C TRP A 21 -25.46 -2.68 10.25
N VAL A 22 -24.83 -3.50 9.40
CA VAL A 22 -25.42 -4.76 8.89
C VAL A 22 -25.78 -5.72 10.03
N VAL A 23 -24.83 -5.96 10.94
CA VAL A 23 -25.02 -6.88 12.06
C VAL A 23 -26.04 -6.34 13.07
N THR A 24 -26.00 -5.03 13.37
CA THR A 24 -26.92 -4.41 14.35
C THR A 24 -28.38 -4.39 13.90
N ASN A 25 -28.62 -4.37 12.58
CA ASN A 25 -29.98 -4.42 12.02
C ASN A 25 -30.45 -5.86 11.72
N ASP A 26 -29.76 -6.88 12.23
CA ASP A 26 -30.06 -8.30 12.01
C ASP A 26 -30.18 -8.67 10.52
N LEU A 27 -29.50 -7.94 9.63
CA LEU A 27 -29.57 -8.19 8.19
C LEU A 27 -28.82 -9.46 7.81
N LEU A 28 -27.65 -9.66 8.41
CA LEU A 28 -26.79 -10.83 8.24
C LEU A 28 -25.99 -11.09 9.52
N ASP A 29 -25.88 -12.36 9.93
CA ASP A 29 -24.98 -12.77 10.99
C ASP A 29 -23.59 -13.06 10.38
N ILE A 30 -22.66 -12.13 10.57
CA ILE A 30 -21.33 -12.19 9.98
C ILE A 30 -20.31 -12.44 11.10
N PRO A 31 -19.52 -13.52 11.03
CA PRO A 31 -18.47 -13.77 12.01
C PRO A 31 -17.44 -12.63 12.06
N ASN A 32 -17.04 -12.24 13.27
CA ASN A 32 -16.06 -11.17 13.48
C ASN A 32 -14.72 -11.42 12.76
N SER A 33 -14.32 -12.69 12.57
CA SER A 33 -13.12 -13.05 11.80
C SER A 33 -13.23 -12.64 10.33
N VAL A 34 -14.42 -12.76 9.73
CA VAL A 34 -14.69 -12.36 8.33
C VAL A 34 -14.65 -10.84 8.19
N VAL A 35 -15.29 -10.12 9.12
CA VAL A 35 -15.24 -8.66 9.19
C VAL A 35 -13.78 -8.19 9.29
N GLY A 36 -13.01 -8.77 10.22
CA GLY A 36 -11.60 -8.46 10.40
C GLY A 36 -10.76 -8.75 9.16
N ALA A 37 -10.96 -9.90 8.52
CA ALA A 37 -10.21 -10.29 7.32
C ALA A 37 -10.48 -9.33 6.14
N ILE A 38 -11.74 -8.93 5.93
CA ILE A 38 -12.11 -8.01 4.84
C ILE A 38 -11.55 -6.61 5.11
N SER A 39 -11.76 -6.07 6.31
CA SER A 39 -11.24 -4.74 6.68
C SER A 39 -9.72 -4.69 6.59
N LEU A 40 -9.03 -5.69 7.14
CA LEU A 40 -7.57 -5.78 7.08
C LEU A 40 -7.07 -5.98 5.64
N GLY A 41 -7.77 -6.76 4.83
CA GLY A 41 -7.45 -6.95 3.42
C GLY A 41 -7.52 -5.65 2.64
N LEU A 42 -8.63 -4.91 2.76
CA LEU A 42 -8.81 -3.61 2.09
C LEU A 42 -7.80 -2.55 2.57
N PHE A 43 -7.60 -2.47 3.88
CA PHE A 43 -6.59 -1.57 4.45
C PHE A 43 -5.17 -1.95 4.00
N GLY A 44 -4.85 -3.24 3.97
CA GLY A 44 -3.57 -3.79 3.50
C GLY A 44 -3.31 -3.50 2.02
N LEU A 45 -4.33 -3.61 1.16
CA LEU A 45 -4.26 -3.16 -0.23
C LEU A 45 -3.95 -1.66 -0.31
N GLY A 46 -4.47 -0.86 0.61
CA GLY A 46 -4.15 0.56 0.75
C GLY A 46 -2.67 0.82 1.00
N VAL A 47 -2.06 0.02 1.89
CA VAL A 47 -0.61 0.07 2.20
C VAL A 47 0.24 -0.35 1.00
N LEU A 48 -0.19 -1.39 0.27
CA LEU A 48 0.48 -1.81 -0.96
C LEU A 48 0.41 -0.73 -2.03
N GLY A 49 -0.76 -0.09 -2.20
CA GLY A 49 -0.94 1.02 -3.12
C GLY A 49 -0.10 2.24 -2.75
N LEU A 50 0.09 2.52 -1.46
CA LEU A 50 0.98 3.58 -0.99
C LEU A 50 2.44 3.27 -1.36
N SER A 51 2.86 2.02 -1.12
CA SER A 51 4.21 1.55 -1.46
C SER A 51 4.47 1.66 -2.95
N TYR A 52 3.54 1.16 -3.78
CA TYR A 52 3.59 1.34 -5.24
C TYR A 52 3.73 2.82 -5.59
N GLY A 53 2.92 3.67 -4.94
CA GLY A 53 2.87 5.08 -5.21
C GLY A 53 4.17 5.85 -5.01
N ILE A 54 4.90 5.55 -3.94
CA ILE A 54 6.20 6.16 -3.65
C ILE A 54 7.21 5.82 -4.76
N PHE A 55 7.26 4.55 -5.18
CA PHE A 55 8.22 4.10 -6.17
C PHE A 55 7.79 4.43 -7.61
N SER A 56 6.49 4.51 -7.90
CA SER A 56 5.97 4.81 -9.23
C SER A 56 6.01 6.30 -9.59
N ALA A 57 6.36 7.17 -8.64
CA ALA A 57 6.54 8.60 -8.88
C ALA A 57 7.84 8.88 -9.66
N SER A 58 7.84 9.91 -10.50
CA SER A 58 9.09 10.39 -11.06
C SER A 58 9.94 10.98 -9.95
N TRP A 59 11.17 10.48 -9.82
CA TRP A 59 12.18 11.02 -8.91
C TRP A 59 13.20 11.90 -9.65
N ASP A 60 13.05 12.07 -10.98
CA ASP A 60 13.90 12.93 -11.80
C ASP A 60 13.16 14.25 -12.05
N GLU A 61 13.72 15.38 -11.60
CA GLU A 61 13.09 16.69 -11.76
C GLU A 61 12.99 17.14 -13.23
N ASN A 62 13.80 16.56 -14.12
CA ASN A 62 13.83 16.91 -15.53
C ASN A 62 12.88 16.07 -16.39
N GLN A 63 12.25 15.04 -15.81
CA GLN A 63 11.40 14.11 -16.54
C GLN A 63 10.02 14.00 -15.89
N VAL A 64 8.99 14.25 -16.70
CA VAL A 64 7.61 13.97 -16.30
C VAL A 64 7.41 12.46 -16.21
N GLY A 65 6.86 11.99 -15.09
CA GLY A 65 6.60 10.58 -14.88
C GLY A 65 5.52 10.01 -15.80
N SER A 66 5.58 8.69 -16.02
CA SER A 66 4.59 7.96 -16.79
C SER A 66 3.24 7.86 -16.06
N LEU A 67 2.15 7.75 -16.83
CA LEU A 67 0.79 7.66 -16.29
C LEU A 67 0.59 6.51 -15.30
N TRP A 68 1.16 5.33 -15.61
CA TRP A 68 1.09 4.16 -14.74
C TRP A 68 2.26 4.07 -13.76
N GLY A 69 3.42 4.64 -14.08
CA GLY A 69 4.58 4.67 -13.21
C GLY A 69 5.39 3.36 -13.14
N TRP A 70 5.19 2.43 -14.08
CA TRP A 70 5.84 1.09 -14.00
C TRP A 70 7.36 1.15 -14.22
N GLN A 71 7.80 2.01 -15.14
CA GLN A 71 9.23 2.21 -15.41
C GLN A 71 9.91 2.86 -14.20
N GLU A 72 9.28 3.88 -13.63
CA GLU A 72 9.70 4.57 -12.41
C GLU A 72 9.76 3.59 -11.24
N PHE A 73 8.72 2.76 -11.07
CA PHE A 73 8.63 1.76 -10.01
C PHE A 73 9.82 0.80 -10.02
N THR A 74 10.09 0.17 -11.16
CA THR A 74 11.20 -0.79 -11.29
C THR A 74 12.56 -0.13 -11.09
N GLN A 75 12.74 1.08 -11.63
CA GLN A 75 13.98 1.84 -11.50
C GLN A 75 14.23 2.28 -10.05
N ASN A 76 13.23 2.87 -9.40
CA ASN A 76 13.32 3.43 -8.06
C ASN A 76 13.44 2.34 -6.99
N LEU A 77 12.73 1.23 -7.12
CA LEU A 77 12.96 0.06 -6.28
C LEU A 77 14.38 -0.48 -6.45
N GLY A 78 14.85 -0.61 -7.69
CA GLY A 78 16.21 -1.06 -7.97
C GLY A 78 17.27 -0.17 -7.31
N ARG A 79 17.10 1.16 -7.39
CA ARG A 79 17.98 2.13 -6.71
C ARG A 79 17.96 1.94 -5.20
N THR A 80 16.78 1.79 -4.62
CA THR A 80 16.59 1.68 -3.16
C THR A 80 17.20 0.37 -2.62
N VAL A 81 16.95 -0.76 -3.28
CA VAL A 81 17.51 -2.06 -2.90
C VAL A 81 19.04 -2.06 -3.01
N LYS A 82 19.59 -1.47 -4.07
CA LYS A 82 21.05 -1.32 -4.23
C LYS A 82 21.65 -0.47 -3.12
N ALA A 83 21.08 0.69 -2.82
CA ALA A 83 21.55 1.57 -1.75
C ALA A 83 21.53 0.87 -0.39
N TRP A 84 20.44 0.15 -0.08
CA TRP A 84 20.34 -0.63 1.16
C TRP A 84 21.39 -1.74 1.26
N ARG A 85 21.63 -2.47 0.17
CA ARG A 85 22.65 -3.52 0.14
C ARG A 85 24.05 -2.94 0.37
N ASN A 86 24.40 -1.86 -0.31
CA ASN A 86 25.70 -1.19 -0.15
C ASN A 86 25.89 -0.73 1.30
N ALA A 87 24.87 -0.09 1.90
CA ALA A 87 24.92 0.36 3.30
C ALA A 87 25.13 -0.81 4.28
N ARG A 88 24.52 -1.97 4.03
CA ARG A 88 24.73 -3.19 4.83
C ARG A 88 26.15 -3.76 4.69
N GLU A 89 26.70 -3.76 3.48
CA GLU A 89 28.06 -4.22 3.21
C GLU A 89 29.10 -3.32 3.90
N GLU A 90 28.91 -1.99 3.85
CA GLU A 90 29.75 -1.02 4.55
C GLU A 90 29.69 -1.17 6.08
N ALA A 91 28.47 -1.35 6.63
CA ALA A 91 28.29 -1.58 8.07
C ALA A 91 28.97 -2.88 8.54
N THR A 92 28.98 -3.92 7.70
CA THR A 92 29.65 -5.19 8.02
C THR A 92 31.17 -5.07 7.95
N LYS A 93 31.72 -4.32 6.99
CA LYS A 93 33.18 -4.08 6.85
C LYS A 93 33.79 -3.23 7.98
N LYS A 94 32.95 -2.48 8.71
CA LYS A 94 33.38 -1.61 9.81
C LYS A 94 33.48 -2.35 11.15
N ASN A 95 32.90 -3.55 11.25
CA ASN A 95 32.99 -4.43 12.43
C ASN A 95 34.12 -5.46 12.24
#